data_AF-A0A4U0WE22-F1
#
_entry.id   AF-A0A4U0WE22-F1
#
_cell.length_a   1.000
_cell.length_b   1.000
_cell.length_c   1.000
_cell.angle_alpha   90.00
_cell.angle_beta   90.00
_cell.angle_gamma   90.00
#
_symmetry.space_group_name_H-M   'P 1'
#
loop_
_entity.id
_entity.type
_entity.pdbx_description
1 polymer ?
#
loop_
_entity_poly.entity_id
_entity_poly.type
_entity_poly.pdbx_seq_one_letter_code
_entity_poly.pdbx_strand_id
1 'polypeptide(L)'
;WTVQSILANADLMKLGFVSRTNPKSPDSHVILGVLGYKPREFAAQMNLNLANGWGIVRTIADICLQKPEGKYVLVKDPNKPVLRLYEVPQSTFEEDGEDMSVARTGDDDDE
;
A
#
# COMPACT_ATOMS: atom_id res chain seq x y z
N TRP A 1 -5.61 5.52 -0.28
CA TRP A 1 -5.47 6.94 -0.64
C TRP A 1 -6.25 7.88 0.26
N THR A 2 -7.59 7.82 0.33
CA THR A 2 -8.38 8.80 1.12
C THR A 2 -8.01 8.85 2.60
N VAL A 3 -7.91 7.69 3.25
CA VAL A 3 -7.46 7.59 4.65
C VAL A 3 -6.03 8.12 4.80
N GLN A 4 -5.12 7.81 3.88
CA GLN A 4 -3.74 8.29 3.93
C GLN A 4 -3.67 9.82 3.83
N SER A 5 -4.43 10.44 2.93
CA SER A 5 -4.48 11.91 2.83
C SER A 5 -5.05 12.56 4.09
N ILE A 6 -6.02 11.92 4.75
CA ILE A 6 -6.56 12.40 6.03
C ILE A 6 -5.51 12.28 7.14
N LEU A 7 -4.78 11.16 7.22
CA LEU A 7 -3.72 10.95 8.20
C LEU A 7 -2.53 11.89 7.99
N ALA A 8 -2.17 12.17 6.73
CA ALA A 8 -1.14 13.13 6.37
C ALA A 8 -1.59 14.60 6.54
N ASN A 9 -2.83 14.83 6.99
CA ASN A 9 -3.43 16.14 7.12
C ASN A 9 -3.36 16.97 5.82
N ALA A 10 -3.59 16.32 4.68
CA ALA A 10 -3.60 16.99 3.38
C ALA A 10 -4.90 17.79 3.19
N ASP A 11 -4.77 19.05 2.77
CA ASP A 11 -5.92 19.92 2.50
C ASP A 11 -6.71 19.51 1.25
N LEU A 12 -6.01 18.98 0.25
CA LEU A 12 -6.57 18.61 -1.05
C LEU A 12 -5.98 17.29 -1.55
N MET A 13 -6.85 16.42 -2.04
CA MET A 13 -6.53 15.21 -2.81
C MET A 13 -6.86 15.46 -4.28
N LYS A 14 -5.97 15.09 -5.20
CA LYS A 14 -6.22 15.14 -6.65
C LYS A 14 -6.32 13.73 -7.22
N LEU A 15 -7.37 13.46 -7.99
CA LEU A 15 -7.63 12.22 -8.70
C LEU A 15 -7.45 12.47 -10.20
N GLY A 16 -6.44 11.83 -10.79
CA GLY A 16 -6.21 11.86 -12.24
C GLY A 16 -6.92 10.71 -12.93
N PHE A 17 -7.69 11.00 -13.97
CA PHE A 17 -8.33 10.00 -14.83
C PHE A 17 -7.42 9.75 -16.03
N VAL A 18 -6.86 8.55 -16.08
CA VAL A 18 -5.96 8.12 -17.16
C VAL A 18 -6.62 6.96 -17.90
N SER A 19 -6.59 7.01 -19.22
CA SER A 19 -7.09 5.94 -20.09
C SER A 19 -5.99 5.47 -21.03
N ARG A 20 -6.08 4.22 -21.49
CA ARG A 20 -5.23 3.72 -22.57
C ARG A 20 -5.62 4.39 -23.88
N THR A 21 -4.65 4.75 -24.70
CA THR A 21 -4.89 5.28 -26.04
C THR A 21 -5.47 4.19 -26.96
N ASN A 22 -4.99 2.96 -26.82
CA ASN A 22 -5.55 1.77 -27.45
C ASN A 22 -5.92 0.76 -26.37
N PRO A 23 -7.19 0.33 -26.25
CA PRO A 23 -7.59 -0.67 -25.25
C PRO A 23 -6.79 -1.98 -25.32
N LYS A 24 -6.24 -2.33 -26.49
CA LYS A 24 -5.48 -3.56 -26.73
C LYS A 24 -4.00 -3.50 -26.35
N SER A 25 -3.41 -2.31 -26.20
CA SER A 25 -2.00 -2.15 -25.79
C SER A 25 -1.92 -1.39 -24.47
N PRO A 26 -1.13 -1.88 -23.50
CA PRO A 26 -0.95 -1.20 -22.22
C PRO A 26 0.13 -0.11 -22.26
N ASP A 27 0.78 0.16 -23.39
CA ASP A 27 2.01 0.98 -23.40
C ASP A 27 1.72 2.48 -23.51
N SER A 28 0.63 2.85 -24.18
CA SER A 28 0.27 4.24 -24.47
C SER A 28 -0.95 4.68 -23.67
N HIS A 29 -0.82 5.78 -22.93
CA HIS A 29 -1.87 6.34 -22.07
C HIS A 29 -2.08 7.83 -22.32
N VAL A 30 -3.31 8.30 -22.05
CA VAL A 30 -3.73 9.70 -22.14
C VAL A 30 -4.45 10.13 -20.86
N ILE A 31 -4.20 11.36 -20.40
CA ILE A 31 -4.88 11.96 -19.25
C ILE A 31 -6.18 12.60 -19.75
N LEU A 32 -7.31 12.15 -19.22
CA LEU A 32 -8.63 12.65 -19.55
C LEU A 32 -9.04 13.85 -18.68
N GLY A 33 -8.50 13.95 -17.47
CA GLY A 33 -8.77 15.05 -16.57
C GLY A 33 -8.27 14.81 -15.14
N VAL A 34 -8.34 15.84 -14.32
CA VAL A 34 -7.99 15.79 -12.90
C VAL A 34 -9.08 16.46 -12.08
N LEU A 35 -9.55 15.79 -11.03
CA LEU A 35 -10.52 16.34 -10.08
C LEU A 35 -9.87 16.52 -8.71
N GLY A 36 -10.16 17.64 -8.05
CA GLY A 36 -9.70 17.94 -6.70
C GLY A 36 -10.83 17.75 -5.68
N TYR A 37 -10.53 17.07 -4.58
CA TYR A 37 -11.46 16.85 -3.48
C TYR A 37 -10.80 17.17 -2.15
N LYS A 38 -11.57 17.69 -1.19
CA LYS A 38 -11.14 17.66 0.21
C LYS A 38 -11.24 16.22 0.71
N PRO A 39 -10.18 15.64 1.33
CA PRO A 39 -10.18 14.22 1.69
C PRO A 39 -11.36 13.79 2.58
N ARG A 40 -11.80 14.65 3.52
CA ARG A 40 -12.93 14.36 4.42
C ARG A 40 -14.28 14.30 3.70
N GLU A 41 -14.49 15.20 2.75
CA GLU A 41 -15.72 15.22 1.94
C GLU A 41 -15.76 13.98 1.02
N PHE A 42 -14.63 13.63 0.42
CA PHE A 42 -14.51 12.44 -0.41
C PHE A 42 -14.70 11.13 0.38
N ALA A 43 -14.20 11.06 1.62
CA ALA A 43 -14.44 9.92 2.51
C ALA A 43 -15.93 9.70 2.77
N ALA A 44 -16.69 10.77 3.01
CA ALA A 44 -18.14 10.68 3.23
C ALA A 44 -18.86 10.16 1.97
N GLN A 45 -18.48 10.62 0.77
CA GLN A 45 -19.06 10.15 -0.49
C GLN A 45 -18.81 8.65 -0.75
N MET A 46 -17.65 8.14 -0.31
CA MET A 46 -17.30 6.72 -0.41
C MET A 46 -17.89 5.84 0.70
N ASN A 47 -18.73 6.39 1.58
CA ASN A 47 -19.25 5.72 2.77
C ASN A 47 -18.12 5.20 3.70
N LEU A 48 -17.02 5.96 3.81
CA LEU A 48 -15.89 5.62 4.68
C LEU A 48 -16.05 6.30 6.04
N ASN A 49 -16.27 5.50 7.08
CA ASN A 49 -16.37 5.98 8.46
C ASN A 49 -15.01 5.87 9.18
N LEU A 50 -14.39 7.02 9.44
CA LEU A 50 -13.10 7.09 10.15
C LEU A 50 -13.16 6.59 11.59
N ALA A 51 -14.26 6.80 12.31
CA ALA A 51 -14.41 6.32 13.68
C ALA A 51 -14.43 4.79 13.71
N ASN A 52 -15.15 4.17 12.78
CA ASN A 52 -15.11 2.71 12.60
C ASN A 52 -13.69 2.23 12.25
N GLY A 53 -13.00 2.92 11.34
CA GLY A 53 -11.62 2.60 10.98
C GLY A 53 -10.66 2.60 12.17
N TRP A 54 -10.72 3.62 13.02
CA TRP A 54 -9.93 3.68 14.26
C TRP A 54 -10.31 2.59 15.27
N GLY A 55 -11.60 2.21 15.33
CA GLY A 55 -12.05 1.06 16.11
C GLY A 55 -11.38 -0.24 15.68
N ILE A 56 -11.33 -0.51 14.37
CA ILE A 56 -10.67 -1.70 13.80
C ILE A 56 -9.17 -1.71 14.14
N VAL A 57 -8.48 -0.58 13.98
CA VAL A 57 -7.05 -0.46 14.30
C VAL A 57 -6.80 -0.77 15.77
N ARG A 58 -7.62 -0.22 16.68
CA ARG A 58 -7.54 -0.50 18.12
C ARG A 58 -7.70 -2.00 18.39
N THR A 59 -8.72 -2.64 17.84
CA THR A 59 -8.95 -4.08 18.03
C THR A 59 -7.75 -4.91 17.59
N ILE A 60 -7.14 -4.59 16.45
CA ILE A 60 -5.94 -5.29 15.97
C ILE A 60 -4.76 -5.06 16.92
N ALA A 61 -4.53 -3.83 17.36
CA ALA A 61 -3.46 -3.50 18.30
C ALA A 61 -3.63 -4.23 19.64
N ASP A 62 -4.85 -4.31 20.16
CA ASP A 62 -5.16 -5.01 21.41
C ASP A 62 -4.91 -6.52 21.28
N ILE A 63 -5.22 -7.13 20.12
CA ILE A 63 -4.91 -8.53 19.86
C ILE A 63 -3.39 -8.76 19.84
N CYS A 64 -2.63 -7.87 19.21
CA CYS A 64 -1.17 -7.98 19.16
C CYS A 64 -0.52 -7.81 20.53
N LEU A 65 -1.02 -6.89 21.37
CA LEU A 65 -0.52 -6.65 22.73
C LEU A 65 -0.72 -7.85 23.67
N GLN A 66 -1.69 -8.72 23.37
CA GLN A 66 -1.93 -9.96 24.14
C GLN A 66 -1.04 -11.13 23.69
N LYS A 67 -0.28 -10.98 22.61
CA LYS A 67 0.62 -12.03 22.10
C LYS A 67 2.01 -11.94 22.75
N PRO A 68 2.71 -13.08 22.87
CA PRO A 68 4.13 -13.07 23.21
C PRO A 68 4.94 -12.24 22.21
N GLU A 69 6.15 -11.87 22.63
CA GLU A 69 7.11 -11.24 21.73
C GLU A 69 7.48 -12.20 20.60
N GLY A 70 7.37 -11.74 19.35
CA GLY A 70 7.58 -12.58 18.16
C GLY A 70 7.33 -11.82 16.87
N LYS A 71 7.61 -12.46 15.73
CA LYS A 71 7.23 -11.96 14.40
C LYS A 71 5.86 -12.53 14.02
N TYR A 72 4.98 -11.66 13.54
CA TYR A 72 3.61 -12.01 13.15
C TYR A 72 3.25 -11.45 11.78
N VAL A 73 2.33 -12.13 11.09
CA VAL A 73 1.81 -11.72 9.78
C VAL A 73 0.29 -11.68 9.82
N LEU A 74 -0.29 -10.51 9.53
CA LEU A 74 -1.73 -10.33 9.37
C LEU A 74 -2.10 -10.50 7.89
N VAL A 75 -2.84 -11.56 7.57
CA VAL A 75 -3.21 -11.94 6.20
C VAL A 75 -4.72 -11.93 6.02
N LYS A 76 -5.18 -11.34 4.91
CA LYS A 76 -6.56 -11.50 4.44
C LYS A 76 -6.68 -12.80 3.64
N ASP A 77 -7.62 -13.65 4.03
CA ASP A 77 -7.89 -14.90 3.31
C ASP A 77 -8.29 -14.60 1.85
N PRO A 78 -7.66 -15.22 0.85
CA PRO A 78 -7.97 -14.95 -0.56
C PRO A 78 -9.43 -15.20 -0.90
N ASN A 79 -10.03 -16.26 -0.35
CA ASN A 79 -11.35 -16.77 -0.72
C ASN A 79 -12.44 -16.40 0.29
N LYS A 80 -12.08 -16.14 1.55
CA LYS A 80 -13.02 -15.82 2.63
C LYS A 80 -12.83 -14.37 3.10
N PRO A 81 -13.90 -13.66 3.51
CA PRO A 81 -13.80 -12.31 4.06
C PRO A 81 -13.34 -12.35 5.53
N VAL A 82 -12.15 -12.91 5.79
CA VAL A 82 -11.58 -13.06 7.14
C VAL A 82 -10.11 -12.64 7.17
N LEU A 83 -9.71 -12.00 8.26
CA LEU A 83 -8.31 -11.70 8.58
C LEU A 83 -7.77 -12.74 9.56
N ARG A 84 -6.53 -13.18 9.35
CA ARG A 84 -5.84 -14.12 10.24
C ARG A 84 -4.47 -13.58 10.62
N LEU A 85 -4.12 -13.75 11.88
CA LEU A 85 -2.80 -13.41 12.42
C LEU A 85 -2.02 -14.71 12.62
N TYR A 86 -0.89 -14.84 11.93
CA TYR A 86 0.01 -15.99 12.02
C TYR A 86 1.28 -15.59 12.75
N GLU A 87 1.76 -16.45 13.65
CA GLU A 87 3.13 -16.37 14.16
C GLU A 87 4.08 -16.98 13.13
N VAL A 88 5.21 -16.34 12.90
CA VAL A 88 6.22 -16.82 11.95
C VAL A 88 7.60 -16.88 12.61
N PRO A 89 8.49 -17.79 12.17
CA PRO A 89 9.86 -17.82 12.63
C PRO A 89 10.56 -16.46 12.50
N GLN A 90 11.50 -16.18 13.40
CA GLN A 90 12.26 -14.92 13.37
C GLN A 90 12.99 -14.73 12.03
N SER A 91 13.50 -15.79 11.40
CA SER A 91 14.20 -15.71 10.10
C SER A 91 13.30 -15.44 8.88
N THR A 92 11.98 -15.32 9.04
CA THR A 92 11.03 -15.30 7.89
C THR A 92 11.21 -14.13 6.92
N PHE A 93 11.73 -13.00 7.40
CA PHE A 93 11.89 -11.77 6.60
C PHE A 93 13.34 -11.31 6.50
N GLU A 94 14.28 -12.15 6.92
CA GLU A 94 15.70 -11.89 6.76
C GLU A 94 16.08 -12.47 5.40
N GLU A 95 16.34 -11.59 4.42
CA GLU A 95 16.90 -11.99 3.13
C GLU A 95 18.30 -12.55 3.37
N ASP A 96 18.56 -13.80 2.96
CA ASP A 96 19.91 -14.35 2.88
C ASP A 96 20.72 -13.46 1.91
N GLY A 97 21.53 -12.56 2.48
CA GLY A 97 22.20 -11.47 1.78
C GLY A 97 23.36 -11.89 0.88
N GLU A 98 23.11 -12.70 -0.15
CA GLU A 98 24.11 -13.11 -1.14
C GLU A 98 23.52 -13.18 -2.57
N ASP A 99 23.14 -12.05 -3.19
CA ASP A 99 23.23 -11.90 -4.66
C ASP A 99 22.87 -10.48 -5.14
N MET A 100 23.77 -9.51 -4.97
CA MET A 100 23.81 -8.30 -5.81
C MET A 100 25.22 -7.68 -5.79
N SER A 101 26.24 -8.43 -6.21
CA SER A 101 27.48 -7.84 -6.72
C SER A 101 27.52 -7.95 -8.25
N VAL A 102 26.77 -7.08 -8.93
CA VAL A 102 27.01 -6.78 -10.35
C VAL A 102 27.35 -5.30 -10.46
N ALA A 103 28.61 -4.98 -10.19
CA ALA A 103 29.22 -3.75 -10.67
C ALA A 103 29.61 -3.95 -12.15
N ARG A 104 28.72 -3.57 -13.06
CA ARG A 104 29.06 -3.10 -14.42
C ARG A 104 29.10 -1.57 -14.32
N THR A 105 29.99 -0.77 -14.90
CA THR A 105 30.89 -0.87 -16.06
C THR A 105 31.67 0.46 -16.08
N GLY A 106 32.86 0.51 -16.69
CA GLY A 106 33.46 1.78 -17.15
C GLY A 106 34.99 1.75 -17.25
N ASP A 107 35.50 1.34 -18.42
CA ASP A 107 36.44 2.13 -19.22
C ASP A 107 36.71 1.35 -20.52
N ASP A 108 35.92 1.67 -21.54
CA ASP A 108 36.32 1.49 -22.94
C ASP A 108 37.13 2.74 -23.30
N ASP A 109 38.44 2.71 -23.05
CA ASP A 109 39.42 3.54 -23.73
C ASP A 109 40.18 2.61 -24.68
N ASP A 110 39.93 2.71 -25.99
CA ASP A 110 40.94 2.51 -27.05
C ASP A 110 40.38 2.86 -28.45
N GLU A 111 41.05 3.83 -29.07
CA GLU A 111 41.07 4.32 -30.47
C GLU A 111 39.87 5.07 -31.10
#